data_AF-A0A2E3FFD6-F1
#
_entry.id   AF-A0A2E3FFD6-F1
#
_cell.length_a   1.000
_cell.length_b   1.000
_cell.length_c   1.000
_cell.angle_alpha   90.00
_cell.angle_beta   90.00
_cell.angle_gamma   90.00
#
_symmetry.space_group_name_H-M   'P 1'
#
loop_
_entity.id
_entity.type
_entity.pdbx_description
1 polymer ?
#
loop_
_entity_poly.entity_id
_entity_poly.type
_entity_poly.pdbx_seq_one_letter_code
_entity_poly.pdbx_strand_id
1 'polypeptide(L)'
;MDDTPQPPENPQEQPLDAGLLKFLKVLVTVLTVTMIAGVVAIVSLFVIRYNQTPPDFPQVLTLPPGTSAQAYTQTRRWYAIVTQDDRILIYSRATQKLVREIRLEHE
;
A
#
# COMPACT_ATOMS: atom_id res chain seq x y z
N MET A 1 -40.74 -43.79 -49.52
CA MET A 1 -40.68 -43.81 -48.05
C MET A 1 -39.54 -42.88 -47.67
N ASP A 2 -39.85 -41.60 -47.43
CA ASP A 2 -38.90 -40.59 -46.97
C ASP A 2 -38.84 -40.61 -45.45
N ASP A 3 -38.14 -41.58 -44.88
CA ASP A 3 -37.88 -41.63 -43.44
C ASP A 3 -36.56 -40.91 -43.15
N THR A 4 -36.60 -39.58 -43.16
CA THR A 4 -35.50 -38.78 -42.59
C THR A 4 -35.68 -38.72 -41.08
N PRO A 5 -34.71 -39.17 -40.25
CA PRO A 5 -34.84 -39.09 -38.79
C PRO A 5 -34.99 -37.63 -38.34
N GLN A 6 -36.08 -37.32 -37.63
CA GLN A 6 -36.24 -36.00 -37.03
C GLN A 6 -35.16 -35.79 -35.96
N PRO A 7 -34.55 -34.59 -35.87
CA PRO A 7 -33.61 -34.29 -34.79
C PRO A 7 -34.32 -34.47 -33.43
N PRO A 8 -33.62 -34.94 -32.39
CA PRO A 8 -34.23 -35.05 -31.06
C PRO A 8 -34.72 -33.67 -30.62
N GLU A 9 -36.01 -33.57 -30.28
CA GLU A 9 -36.57 -32.40 -29.62
C GLU A 9 -35.80 -32.19 -28.31
N ASN A 10 -35.04 -31.08 -28.21
CA ASN A 10 -34.29 -30.75 -27.00
C ASN A 10 -35.28 -30.49 -25.86
N PRO A 11 -35.35 -31.33 -24.80
CA PRO A 11 -36.32 -31.15 -23.71
C PRO A 11 -36.02 -29.97 -22.77
N GLN A 12 -35.12 -29.06 -23.18
CA GLN A 12 -34.53 -28.01 -22.35
C GLN A 12 -35.12 -26.62 -22.57
N GLU A 13 -36.08 -26.46 -23.50
CA GLU A 13 -36.80 -25.20 -23.69
C GLU A 13 -37.93 -25.03 -22.66
N GLN A 14 -37.61 -25.20 -21.38
CA GLN A 14 -38.52 -24.77 -20.33
C GLN A 14 -38.42 -23.24 -20.25
N PRO A 15 -39.52 -22.47 -20.44
CA PRO A 15 -39.46 -21.02 -20.46
C PRO A 15 -39.06 -20.54 -19.06
N LEU A 16 -37.77 -20.26 -18.86
CA LEU A 16 -37.28 -19.64 -17.64
C LEU A 16 -37.99 -18.30 -17.46
N ASP A 17 -38.61 -18.13 -16.29
CA ASP A 17 -39.43 -16.97 -15.99
C ASP A 17 -38.62 -15.68 -16.21
N ALA A 18 -39.05 -14.88 -17.19
CA ALA A 18 -38.32 -13.69 -17.63
C ALA A 18 -38.18 -12.65 -16.50
N GLY A 19 -39.06 -12.69 -15.50
CA GLY A 19 -38.95 -11.88 -14.29
C GLY A 19 -37.74 -12.27 -13.44
N LEU A 20 -37.53 -13.57 -13.21
CA LEU A 20 -36.42 -14.09 -12.41
C LEU A 20 -35.06 -13.80 -13.07
N LEU A 21 -34.98 -13.94 -14.39
CA LEU A 21 -33.76 -13.63 -15.16
C LEU A 21 -33.38 -12.14 -15.08
N LYS A 22 -34.38 -11.25 -15.15
CA LYS A 22 -34.16 -9.80 -14.97
C LYS A 22 -33.70 -9.49 -13.55
N PHE A 23 -34.31 -10.11 -12.54
CA PHE A 23 -33.89 -9.95 -11.15
C PHE A 23 -32.44 -10.41 -10.94
N LEU A 24 -32.09 -11.59 -11.44
CA LEU A 24 -30.75 -12.14 -11.31
C LEU A 24 -29.72 -11.25 -12.02
N LYS A 25 -30.05 -10.72 -13.20
CA LYS A 25 -29.21 -9.76 -13.93
C LYS A 25 -28.96 -8.49 -13.11
N VAL A 26 -30.00 -7.91 -12.51
CA VAL A 26 -29.85 -6.72 -11.67
C VAL A 26 -29.02 -7.03 -10.42
N LEU A 27 -29.30 -8.13 -9.74
CA LEU A 27 -28.59 -8.54 -8.53
C LEU A 27 -27.09 -8.73 -8.80
N VAL A 28 -26.75 -9.47 -9.86
CA VAL A 28 -25.35 -9.71 -10.24
C VAL A 28 -24.66 -8.42 -10.68
N THR A 29 -25.38 -7.55 -11.40
CA THR A 29 -24.82 -6.24 -11.79
C THR A 29 -24.51 -5.39 -10.56
N VAL A 30 -25.44 -5.31 -9.61
CA VAL A 30 -25.23 -4.58 -8.34
C VAL A 30 -24.05 -5.17 -7.58
N LEU A 31 -24.01 -6.49 -7.43
CA LEU A 31 -22.91 -7.18 -6.75
C LEU A 31 -21.56 -6.87 -7.40
N THR A 32 -21.51 -6.91 -8.73
CA THR A 32 -20.30 -6.60 -9.50
C THR A 32 -19.86 -5.15 -9.26
N VAL A 33 -20.79 -4.20 -9.31
CA VAL A 33 -20.50 -2.79 -9.03
C VAL A 33 -19.98 -2.61 -7.61
N THR A 34 -20.59 -3.25 -6.61
CA THR A 34 -20.14 -3.19 -5.22
C THR A 34 -18.75 -3.79 -5.04
N MET A 35 -18.44 -4.93 -5.68
CA MET A 35 -17.11 -5.53 -5.65
C MET A 35 -16.05 -4.58 -6.21
N ILE A 36 -16.34 -3.94 -7.35
CA ILE A 36 -15.43 -2.96 -7.97
C ILE A 36 -15.23 -1.77 -7.04
N ALA A 37 -16.31 -1.21 -6.49
CA ALA A 37 -16.24 -0.08 -5.57
C ALA A 37 -15.37 -0.40 -4.34
N GLY A 38 -15.48 -1.62 -3.79
CA GLY A 38 -14.66 -2.08 -2.68
C GLY A 38 -13.16 -2.10 -3.02
N VAL A 39 -12.80 -2.66 -4.18
CA VAL A 39 -11.40 -2.69 -4.64
C VAL A 39 -10.86 -1.28 -4.87
N VAL A 40 -11.64 -0.41 -5.53
CA VAL A 40 -11.27 0.99 -5.76
C VAL A 40 -11.04 1.73 -4.43
N ALA A 41 -11.90 1.51 -3.43
CA ALA A 41 -11.73 2.09 -2.11
C ALA A 41 -10.42 1.64 -1.45
N ILE A 42 -10.13 0.33 -1.46
CA ILE A 42 -8.88 -0.22 -0.89
C ILE A 42 -7.65 0.38 -1.59
N VAL A 43 -7.64 0.41 -2.92
CA VAL A 43 -6.55 0.99 -3.71
C VAL A 43 -6.38 2.48 -3.41
N SER A 44 -7.48 3.23 -3.33
CA SER A 44 -7.45 4.67 -3.01
C SER A 44 -6.85 4.92 -1.63
N LEU A 45 -7.29 4.17 -0.62
CA LEU A 45 -6.72 4.24 0.73
C LEU A 45 -5.23 3.89 0.73
N PHE A 46 -4.83 2.86 -0.02
CA PHE A 46 -3.45 2.45 -0.14
C PHE A 46 -2.59 3.60 -0.71
N VAL A 47 -3.01 4.21 -1.81
CA VAL A 47 -2.30 5.34 -2.43
C VAL A 47 -2.19 6.53 -1.47
N ILE A 48 -3.28 6.94 -0.83
CA ILE A 48 -3.27 8.07 0.13
C ILE A 48 -2.32 7.77 1.29
N ARG A 49 -2.30 6.53 1.78
CA ARG A 49 -1.47 6.12 2.92
C ARG A 49 0.01 6.00 2.54
N TYR A 50 0.32 5.44 1.37
CA TYR A 50 1.69 5.18 0.94
C TYR A 50 2.37 6.39 0.30
N ASN A 51 1.61 7.29 -0.35
CA ASN A 51 2.15 8.49 -0.98
C ASN A 51 2.51 9.61 0.01
N GLN A 52 2.59 9.29 1.31
CA GLN A 52 3.29 10.13 2.28
C GLN A 52 4.79 9.99 2.01
N THR A 53 5.28 10.72 1.00
CA THR A 53 6.70 10.80 0.64
C THR A 53 7.52 11.03 1.90
N PRO A 54 8.47 10.15 2.22
CA PRO A 54 9.40 10.41 3.31
C PRO A 54 10.06 11.77 3.03
N PRO A 55 10.05 12.72 4.00
CA PRO A 55 10.59 14.05 3.76
C PRO A 55 12.03 13.97 3.22
N ASP A 56 12.36 14.79 2.23
CA ASP A 56 13.64 14.72 1.51
C ASP A 56 14.83 14.60 2.48
N PHE A 57 15.67 13.59 2.21
CA PHE A 57 16.93 13.43 2.93
C PHE A 57 17.93 14.44 2.34
N PRO A 58 18.58 15.28 3.16
CA PRO A 58 19.60 16.18 2.65
C PRO A 58 20.74 15.35 2.05
N GLN A 59 21.11 15.64 0.80
CA GLN A 59 22.19 14.93 0.09
C GLN A 59 23.55 15.08 0.81
N VAL A 60 23.68 16.10 1.67
CA VAL A 60 24.89 16.38 2.45
C VAL A 60 24.49 16.60 3.90
N LEU A 61 25.09 15.81 4.79
CA LEU A 61 24.90 15.90 6.24
C LEU A 61 26.20 16.46 6.85
N THR A 62 26.19 17.72 7.25
CA THR A 62 27.34 18.36 7.90
C THR A 62 27.38 17.99 9.37
N LEU A 63 28.38 17.21 9.76
CA LEU A 63 28.64 16.91 11.17
C LEU A 63 29.34 18.10 11.86
N PRO A 64 29.23 18.21 13.20
CA PRO A 64 30.03 19.14 13.96
C PRO A 64 31.53 18.97 13.66
N PRO A 65 32.32 20.06 13.69
CA PRO A 65 33.74 19.99 13.38
C PRO A 65 34.46 18.99 14.28
N GLY A 66 35.36 18.19 13.69
CA GLY A 66 36.11 17.14 14.40
C GLY A 66 35.33 15.86 14.67
N THR A 67 34.10 15.73 14.19
CA THR A 67 33.28 14.52 14.37
C THR A 67 33.21 13.72 13.07
N SER A 68 33.58 12.43 13.13
CA SER A 68 33.49 11.50 12.00
C SER A 68 32.37 10.49 12.24
N ALA A 69 31.57 10.20 11.22
CA ALA A 69 30.49 9.21 11.31
C ALA A 69 31.06 7.79 11.24
N GLN A 70 30.69 6.95 12.20
CA GLN A 70 30.97 5.52 12.22
C GLN A 70 29.78 4.71 11.68
N ALA A 71 28.55 5.08 12.04
CA ALA A 71 27.34 4.41 11.57
C ALA A 71 26.16 5.38 11.45
N TYR A 72 25.17 4.98 10.66
CA TYR A 72 23.96 5.77 10.40
C TYR A 72 22.72 4.89 10.44
N THR A 73 21.66 5.39 11.05
CA THR A 73 20.32 4.78 11.02
C THR A 73 19.23 5.84 10.90
N GLN A 74 18.10 5.47 10.29
CA GLN A 74 17.00 6.41 10.04
C GLN A 74 15.63 5.81 10.29
N THR A 75 14.71 6.70 10.69
CA THR A 75 13.29 6.41 10.86
C THR A 75 12.43 7.44 10.12
N ARG A 76 11.11 7.32 10.22
CA ARG A 76 10.17 8.31 9.66
C ARG A 76 10.28 9.69 10.33
N ARG A 77 10.78 9.77 11.57
CA ARG A 77 10.74 11.00 12.39
C ARG A 77 12.10 11.58 12.71
N TRP A 78 13.14 10.75 12.76
CA TRP A 78 14.49 11.14 13.18
C TRP A 78 15.54 10.27 12.47
N TYR A 79 16.78 10.74 12.43
CA TYR A 79 17.95 9.96 12.05
C TYR A 79 19.00 10.07 13.15
N ALA A 80 19.81 9.02 13.31
CA ALA A 80 20.88 8.97 14.28
C ALA A 80 22.21 8.68 13.59
N ILE A 81 23.25 9.37 14.04
CA ILE A 81 24.62 9.17 13.61
C ILE A 81 25.41 8.70 14.82
N VAL A 82 26.05 7.54 14.71
CA VAL A 82 27.06 7.10 15.67
C VAL A 82 28.38 7.68 15.22
N THR A 83 29.08 8.35 16.12
CA THR A 83 30.33 9.04 15.86
C THR A 83 31.51 8.22 16.37
N GLN A 84 32.70 8.43 15.80
CA GLN A 84 33.92 7.73 16.22
C GLN A 84 34.38 8.07 17.64
N ASP A 85 33.86 9.15 18.24
CA ASP A 85 34.16 9.56 19.61
C ASP A 85 33.10 9.08 20.63
N ASP A 86 32.47 7.93 20.33
CA ASP A 86 31.52 7.24 21.20
C ASP A 86 30.30 8.09 21.57
N ARG A 87 29.72 8.76 20.59
CA ARG A 87 28.46 9.50 20.77
C ARG A 87 27.42 9.10 19.73
N ILE A 88 26.16 9.18 20.13
CA ILE A 88 25.00 9.07 19.25
C ILE A 88 24.34 10.44 19.15
N LEU A 89 24.38 11.01 17.96
CA LEU A 89 23.73 12.28 17.62
C LEU A 89 22.38 11.99 16.97
N ILE A 90 21.29 12.32 17.66
CA ILE A 90 19.92 12.12 17.18
C ILE A 90 19.38 13.45 16.66
N TYR A 91 19.02 13.49 15.39
CA TYR A 91 18.47 14.66 14.71
C TYR A 91 17.02 14.44 14.31
N SER A 92 16.21 15.49 14.44
CA SER A 92 14.83 15.50 13.95
C SER A 92 14.82 15.62 12.43
N ARG A 93 14.03 14.80 11.73
CA ARG A 93 13.85 14.94 10.28
C ARG A 93 13.00 16.16 9.91
N ALA A 94 12.07 16.56 10.78
CA ALA A 94 11.18 17.68 10.51
C ALA A 94 11.90 19.03 10.59
N THR A 95 12.89 19.16 11.48
CA THR A 95 13.56 20.43 11.75
C THR A 95 15.05 20.42 11.42
N GLN A 96 15.63 19.24 11.14
CA GLN A 96 17.07 19.02 10.95
C GLN A 96 17.93 19.46 12.15
N LYS A 97 17.32 19.69 13.31
CA LYS A 97 18.04 20.07 14.54
C LYS A 97 18.42 18.85 15.36
N LEU A 98 19.56 18.95 16.04
CA LEU A 98 19.96 18.00 17.07
C LEU A 98 18.88 17.99 18.16
N VAL A 99 18.29 16.83 18.41
CA VAL A 99 17.27 16.60 19.45
C VAL A 99 17.94 16.09 20.70
N ARG A 100 18.92 15.19 20.54
CA ARG A 100 19.58 14.54 21.66
C ARG A 100 20.98 14.09 21.27
N GLU A 101 21.89 14.20 22.22
CA GLU A 101 23.21 13.61 22.20
C GLU A 101 23.27 12.58 23.33
N ILE A 102 23.75 11.37 23.02
CA ILE A 102 23.94 10.29 23.99
C ILE A 102 25.43 9.92 23.93
N ARG A 103 26.11 9.91 25.07
CA ARG A 103 27.47 9.39 25.18
C ARG A 103 27.40 7.89 25.44
N LEU A 104 28.16 7.12 24.68
CA LEU A 104 28.34 5.69 24.89
C LEU A 104 29.44 5.52 25.92
N GLU A 105 29.11 4.90 27.04
CA GLU A 105 30.11 4.48 28.02
C GLU A 105 30.54 3.06 27.68
N HIS A 106 31.85 2.80 27.69
CA HIS A 106 32.39 1.45 27.62
C HIS A 106 32.44 0.90 29.05
N GLU A 107 31.76 -0.21 29.29
CA GLU A 107 31.90 -1.03 30.51
C GLU A 107 33.12 -1.96 30.40
#